data_AF-A0A951ZKP2-F1
#
_entry.id   AF-A0A951ZKP2-F1
#
_cell.length_a   1.000
_cell.length_b   1.000
_cell.length_c   1.000
_cell.angle_alpha   90.00
_cell.angle_beta   90.00
_cell.angle_gamma   90.00
#
_symmetry.space_group_name_H-M   'P 1'
#
loop_
_entity.id
_entity.type
_entity.pdbx_description
1 polymer ?
#
loop_
_entity_poly.entity_id
_entity_poly.type
_entity_poly.pdbx_seq_one_letter_code
_entity_poly.pdbx_strand_id
1 'polypeptide(L)'
;ADNLLHFPDFRAHERAFQLMEQVSGRAGRRDKQGHVLIQTYQPQHHIINYVLHHDYTMLYNHELQERHQFHYPPFYKLIEIILKARDYK
;
A
#
# COMPACT_ATOMS: atom_id res chain seq x y z
N ALA A 1 -7.67 7.99 2.08
CA ALA A 1 -6.60 6.97 2.09
C ALA A 1 -7.16 5.56 2.23
N ASP A 2 -8.35 5.39 2.83
CA ASP A 2 -8.88 4.08 3.21
C ASP A 2 -9.16 3.14 2.04
N ASN A 3 -9.60 3.67 0.90
CA ASN A 3 -9.83 2.85 -0.31
C ASN A 3 -8.55 2.18 -0.83
N LEU A 4 -7.37 2.77 -0.60
CA LEU A 4 -6.09 2.17 -0.98
C LEU A 4 -5.68 1.07 -0.01
N LEU A 5 -6.03 1.20 1.28
CA LEU A 5 -5.71 0.24 2.33
C LEU A 5 -6.63 -0.99 2.27
N HIS A 6 -7.91 -0.80 1.95
CA HIS A 6 -8.91 -1.87 1.90
C HIS A 6 -9.06 -2.51 0.51
N PHE A 7 -8.19 -2.17 -0.44
CA PHE A 7 -8.24 -2.78 -1.76
C PHE A 7 -7.91 -4.27 -1.63
N PRO A 8 -8.72 -5.21 -2.19
CA PRO A 8 -8.55 -6.65 -1.98
C PRO A 8 -7.41 -7.21 -2.85
N ASP A 9 -6.20 -6.73 -2.59
CA ASP A 9 -4.96 -7.14 -3.23
C ASP A 9 -3.88 -7.15 -2.15
N PHE A 10 -3.10 -8.23 -2.06
CA PHE A 10 -2.03 -8.34 -1.07
C PHE A 10 -0.94 -7.27 -1.23
N ARG A 11 -0.91 -6.55 -2.37
CA ARG A 11 0.00 -5.43 -2.64
C ARG A 11 -0.60 -4.06 -2.33
N ALA A 12 -1.85 -3.99 -1.86
CA ALA A 12 -2.56 -2.74 -1.61
C ALA A 12 -1.79 -1.84 -0.62
N HIS A 13 -1.30 -2.44 0.46
CA HIS A 13 -0.49 -1.81 1.50
C HIS A 13 0.79 -1.18 0.97
N GLU A 14 1.56 -1.93 0.17
CA GLU A 14 2.80 -1.45 -0.45
C GLU A 14 2.52 -0.27 -1.40
N ARG A 15 1.49 -0.37 -2.23
CA ARG A 15 1.10 0.73 -3.14
C ARG A 15 0.64 1.96 -2.38
N ALA A 16 -0.13 1.76 -1.31
CA ALA A 16 -0.61 2.84 -0.46
C ALA A 16 0.56 3.61 0.15
N PHE A 17 1.55 2.90 0.70
CA PHE A 17 2.78 3.50 1.20
C PHE A 17 3.52 4.30 0.12
N GLN A 18 3.80 3.68 -1.04
CA GLN A 18 4.52 4.33 -2.14
C GLN A 18 3.82 5.60 -2.63
N LEU A 19 2.50 5.57 -2.77
CA LEU A 19 1.71 6.74 -3.19
C LEU A 19 1.77 7.85 -2.15
N MET A 20 1.60 7.52 -0.86
CA MET A 20 1.64 8.53 0.21
C MET A 20 3.05 9.14 0.32
N GLU A 21 4.10 8.32 0.26
CA GLU A 21 5.49 8.77 0.30
C GLU A 21 5.82 9.69 -0.88
N GLN A 22 5.41 9.32 -2.09
CA GLN A 22 5.63 10.12 -3.29
C GLN A 22 4.90 11.46 -3.24
N VAL A 23 3.66 11.48 -2.73
CA VAL A 23 2.89 12.73 -2.58
C VAL A 23 3.54 13.63 -1.52
N SER A 24 4.01 13.06 -0.40
CA SER A 24 4.79 13.77 0.62
C SER A 24 6.06 14.40 0.04
N GLY A 25 6.83 13.65 -0.76
CA GLY A 25 8.05 14.17 -1.40
C GLY A 25 7.79 15.23 -2.47
N ARG A 26 6.66 15.17 -3.19
CA ARG A 26 6.32 16.11 -4.27
C ARG A 26 5.69 17.42 -3.80
N ALA A 27 5.17 17.48 -2.58
CA ALA A 27 4.51 18.68 -2.06
C ALA A 27 5.47 19.83 -1.79
N GLY A 28 6.74 19.55 -1.48
CA GLY A 28 7.78 20.57 -1.31
C GLY A 28 8.28 21.10 -2.65
N ARG A 29 8.06 22.40 -2.95
CA ARG A 29 8.78 23.11 -4.03
C ARG A 29 9.74 24.11 -3.40
N ARG A 30 10.95 24.21 -3.99
CA ARG A 30 12.13 25.04 -3.65
C ARG A 30 12.02 26.05 -2.50
N ASP A 31 11.02 26.95 -2.48
CA ASP A 31 10.94 28.06 -1.50
C ASP A 31 9.77 27.98 -0.49
N LYS A 32 8.90 26.96 -0.56
CA LYS A 32 7.78 26.80 0.41
C LYS A 32 7.63 25.36 0.86
N GLN A 33 7.55 25.17 2.17
CA GLN A 33 7.22 23.89 2.78
C GLN A 33 5.79 23.50 2.40
N GLY A 34 5.67 22.47 1.58
CA GLY A 34 4.39 21.87 1.24
C GLY A 34 3.83 21.11 2.43
N HIS A 35 2.54 21.25 2.68
CA HIS A 35 1.84 20.46 3.68
C HIS A 35 1.08 19.35 2.97
N VAL A 36 1.24 18.11 3.45
CA VAL A 36 0.45 16.97 2.97
C VAL A 36 -0.49 16.53 4.08
N LEU A 37 -1.78 16.49 3.76
CA LEU A 37 -2.81 16.01 4.66
C LEU A 37 -3.24 14.61 4.22
N ILE A 38 -3.09 13.63 5.12
CA ILE A 38 -3.58 12.27 4.90
C ILE A 38 -4.91 12.13 5.63
N GLN A 39 -5.99 11.95 4.88
CA GLN A 39 -7.31 11.68 5.44
C GLN A 39 -7.59 10.18 5.45
N THR A 40 -7.89 9.65 6.64
CA THR A 40 -8.21 8.25 6.88
C THR A 40 -9.22 8.12 8.02
N TYR A 41 -10.07 7.09 7.95
CA TYR A 41 -10.94 6.70 9.05
C TYR A 41 -10.20 5.87 10.11
N GLN A 42 -9.03 5.33 9.79
CA GLN A 42 -8.26 4.44 10.66
C GLN A 42 -6.83 4.96 10.88
N PRO A 43 -6.65 6.07 11.62
CA PRO A 43 -5.33 6.69 11.84
C PRO A 43 -4.33 5.81 12.57
N GLN A 44 -4.80 4.78 13.28
CA GLN A 44 -3.97 3.82 14.01
C GLN A 44 -3.42 2.70 13.10
N HIS A 45 -3.73 2.71 11.81
CA HIS A 45 -3.21 1.69 10.89
C HIS A 45 -1.68 1.78 10.77
N HIS A 46 -1.00 0.64 10.90
CA HIS A 46 0.47 0.56 10.95
C HIS A 46 1.16 1.27 9.77
N ILE A 47 0.56 1.17 8.57
CA ILE A 47 1.05 1.80 7.34
C ILE A 47 1.12 3.33 7.46
N ILE A 48 0.16 3.96 8.13
CA ILE A 48 0.17 5.41 8.30
C ILE A 48 1.36 5.80 9.19
N ASN A 49 1.63 5.03 10.24
CA ASN A 49 2.82 5.24 11.06
C ASN A 49 4.10 5.08 10.24
N TYR A 50 4.21 4.06 9.38
CA TYR A 50 5.39 3.89 8.53
C TYR A 50 5.59 5.07 7.57
N VAL A 51 4.52 5.59 6.96
CA VAL A 51 4.57 6.76 6.09
C VAL A 51 5.01 8.01 6.87
N LEU A 52 4.45 8.24 8.06
CA LEU A 52 4.79 9.40 8.89
C LEU A 52 6.27 9.44 9.31
N HIS A 53 6.88 8.26 9.49
CA HIS A 53 8.28 8.12 9.87
C HIS A 53 9.23 7.89 8.67
N HIS A 54 8.70 7.89 7.44
CA HIS A 54 9.44 7.53 6.23
C HIS A 54 10.17 6.17 6.34
N ASP A 55 9.61 5.23 7.09
CA ASP A 55 10.25 3.97 7.43
C ASP A 55 9.84 2.84 6.47
N TYR A 56 10.48 2.85 5.31
CA TYR A 56 10.33 1.79 4.32
C TYR A 56 10.81 0.42 4.82
N THR A 57 11.83 0.39 5.68
CA THR A 57 12.46 -0.87 6.12
C THR A 57 11.51 -1.65 7.00
N MET A 58 10.82 -0.98 7.94
CA MET A 58 9.81 -1.60 8.78
C MET A 58 8.61 -2.09 7.98
N LEU A 59 8.12 -1.29 7.02
CA LEU A 59 7.07 -1.73 6.09
C LEU A 59 7.49 -3.00 5.35
N TYR A 60 8.68 -3.00 4.76
CA TYR A 60 9.19 -4.13 3.98
C TYR A 60 9.25 -5.41 4.81
N ASN A 61 9.81 -5.34 6.02
CA ASN A 61 9.91 -6.49 6.91
C ASN A 61 8.53 -7.02 7.33
N HIS A 62 7.60 -6.13 7.66
CA HIS A 62 6.24 -6.50 8.04
C HIS A 62 5.50 -7.20 6.88
N GLU A 63 5.52 -6.58 5.69
CA GLU A 63 4.92 -7.15 4.48
C GLU A 63 5.55 -8.51 4.13
N LEU A 64 6.88 -8.64 4.26
CA LEU A 64 7.55 -9.90 3.96
C LEU A 64 7.13 -11.02 4.92
N GLN A 65 6.96 -10.71 6.21
CA GLN A 65 6.43 -11.67 7.18
C GLN A 65 5.00 -12.10 6.85
N GLU A 66 4.11 -11.16 6.55
CA GLU A 66 2.73 -11.49 6.15
C GLU A 66 2.71 -12.33 4.86
N ARG A 67 3.50 -11.95 3.85
CA ARG A 67 3.57 -12.70 2.59
C ARG A 67 4.12 -14.12 2.77
N HIS A 68 5.01 -14.34 3.74
CA HIS A 68 5.45 -15.68 4.10
C HIS A 68 4.32 -16.50 4.75
N GLN A 69 3.58 -15.89 5.68
CA GLN A 69 2.50 -16.56 6.43
C GLN A 69 1.29 -16.89 5.55
N PHE A 70 0.93 -16.02 4.61
CA PHE A 70 -0.24 -16.18 3.73
C PHE A 70 0.09 -16.78 2.36
N HIS A 71 1.30 -17.29 2.18
CA HIS A 71 1.76 -17.91 0.93
C HIS A 71 1.66 -17.00 -0.31
N TYR A 72 2.09 -15.75 -0.17
CA TYR A 72 2.13 -14.77 -1.25
C TYR A 72 3.56 -14.63 -1.84
N PRO A 73 3.70 -14.04 -3.05
CA PRO A 73 5.01 -13.73 -3.63
C PRO A 73 5.83 -12.82 -2.69
N PRO A 74 7.16 -12.93 -2.62
CA PRO A 74 8.05 -13.69 -3.52
C PRO A 74 8.24 -15.17 -3.16
N PHE A 75 7.72 -15.62 -2.01
CA PHE A 75 7.92 -17.00 -1.54
C PHE A 75 7.14 -18.03 -2.37
N TYR A 76 5.98 -17.64 -2.87
CA TYR A 76 5.08 -18.49 -3.65
C TYR A 76 4.73 -17.85 -4.99
N LYS A 77 4.45 -18.68 -6.00
CA LYS A 77 3.98 -18.23 -7.32
C LYS A 77 2.46 -18.31 -7.36
N LEU A 78 1.79 -17.21 -7.66
CA LEU A 78 0.35 -17.16 -7.88
C LEU A 78 0.06 -17.36 -9.36
N ILE A 79 -0.97 -18.16 -9.67
CA ILE A 79 -1.52 -18.34 -11.02
C ILE A 79 -2.99 -17.95 -10.94
N GLU A 80 -3.41 -16.99 -11.76
CA GLU A 80 -4.80 -16.58 -11.88
C GLU A 80 -5.37 -17.10 -13.21
N ILE A 81 -6.44 -17.88 -13.15
CA ILE A 81 -7.15 -18.38 -14.33
C ILE A 81 -8.48 -17.64 -14.41
N ILE A 82 -8.58 -16.72 -15.37
CA ILE A 82 -9.78 -15.92 -15.58
C ILE A 82 -10.56 -16.51 -16.77
N LEU A 83 -11.74 -17.08 -16.49
CA LEU A 83 -12.70 -17.50 -17.50
C LEU A 83 -13.74 -16.39 -17.68
N LYS A 84 -13.83 -15.85 -18.90
CA LYS A 84 -14.84 -14.84 -19.26
C LYS A 84 -15.71 -15.42 -20.37
N ALA A 85 -17.01 -15.55 -20.10
CA ALA A 85 -18.01 -15.85 -21.11
C ALA A 85 -18.84 -14.60 -21.39
N ARG A 86 -19.23 -14.39 -22.65
CA ARG A 86 -20.13 -13.29 -23.04
C ARG A 86 -21.60 -13.58 -22.72
N ASP A 87 -21.96 -14.86 -22.63
CA ASP A 87 -23.33 -15.31 -22.43
C ASP A 87 -23.53 -15.86 -21.02
N TYR A 88 -24.24 -15.09 -20.21
CA TYR A 88 -25.04 -15.61 -19.11
C TYR A 88 -26.49 -15.49 -19.60
N LYS A 89 -27.12 -16.60 -19.97
CA LYS A 89 -28.58 -16.65 -20.14
C LYS A 89 -29.24 -16.84 -18.79
#